data_AF-A0A955G0Y9-F1
#
_entry.id   AF-A0A955G0Y9-F1
#
_cell.length_a   1.000
_cell.length_b   1.000
_cell.length_c   1.000
_cell.angle_alpha   90.00
_cell.angle_beta   90.00
_cell.angle_gamma   90.00
#
_symmetry.space_group_name_H-M   'P 1'
#
loop_
_entity.id
_entity.type
_entity.pdbx_description
1 polymer ?
#
loop_
_entity_poly.entity_id
_entity_poly.type
_entity_poly.pdbx_seq_one_letter_code
_entity_poly.pdbx_strand_id
1 'polypeptide(L)'
;MVEINLVPDVKQELIQAKRVRTIVIAGAVTVGLAAIGVVVLLAVYLFGVQTVRQNIADASIKDKGQQLADVKDLGDMITIQNQLSTLTKLHNEKNIDSRLFDLLIAINPAAPNNVVFSQTRIDANTKTIRLDGQAEAGYPAAEVLKKTILGTKLSYRDGTDSKTVALTDAVTTTELNYGEDSTGKRVLRFTMVFIYSDQFFARSSGNAMIIQPDKQNATDSFKRVPDSLFGDRARNESGGNQ
;
A
#
# COMPACT_ATOMS: atom_id res chain seq x y z
N MET A 1 28.55 91.50 46.54
CA MET A 1 27.78 92.37 45.62
C MET A 1 27.03 91.44 44.68
N VAL A 2 25.70 91.51 44.67
CA VAL A 2 24.84 90.61 43.90
C VAL A 2 24.40 91.38 42.65
N GLU A 3 24.77 90.90 41.47
CA GLU A 3 24.31 91.45 40.20
C GLU A 3 22.88 90.96 39.95
N ILE A 4 21.91 91.87 40.05
CA ILE A 4 20.50 91.59 39.79
C ILE A 4 20.31 91.67 38.26
N ASN A 5 19.99 90.53 37.65
CA ASN A 5 19.65 90.45 36.23
C ASN A 5 18.32 91.19 35.99
N LEU A 6 18.39 92.41 35.46
CA LEU A 6 17.27 93.33 35.25
C LEU A 6 16.45 93.05 33.99
N VAL A 7 16.57 91.87 33.37
CA VAL A 7 15.69 91.51 32.25
C VAL A 7 14.34 91.08 32.82
N PRO A 8 13.22 91.78 32.52
CA PRO A 8 11.89 91.41 33.00
C PRO A 8 11.60 89.95 32.67
N ASP A 9 11.05 89.22 33.63
CA ASP A 9 10.80 87.76 33.54
C ASP A 9 10.06 87.37 32.25
N VAL A 10 9.03 88.16 31.89
CA VAL A 10 8.27 88.06 30.65
C VAL A 10 9.09 88.14 29.36
N LYS A 11 10.25 88.81 29.37
CA LYS A 11 11.18 88.87 28.22
C LYS A 11 12.15 87.69 28.23
N GLN A 12 12.53 87.18 29.40
CA GLN A 12 13.36 85.97 29.50
C GLN A 12 12.59 84.74 29.02
N GLU A 13 11.35 84.57 29.47
CA GLU A 13 10.46 83.50 28.98
C GLU A 13 10.24 83.58 27.47
N LEU A 14 10.06 84.79 26.92
CA LEU A 14 9.87 84.98 25.49
C LEU A 14 11.14 84.63 24.69
N ILE A 15 12.32 84.97 25.20
CA ILE A 15 13.61 84.58 24.58
C ILE A 15 13.83 83.06 24.68
N GLN A 16 13.50 82.45 25.82
CA GLN A 16 13.60 81.01 26.02
C GLN A 16 12.62 80.26 25.10
N ALA A 17 11.37 80.71 25.01
CA ALA A 17 10.36 80.15 24.12
C ALA A 17 10.76 80.27 22.65
N LYS A 18 11.35 81.41 22.24
CA LYS A 18 11.90 81.58 20.88
C LYS A 18 13.06 80.63 20.61
N ARG A 19 13.99 80.47 21.55
CA ARG A 19 15.14 79.56 21.40
C ARG A 19 14.70 78.10 21.33
N VAL A 20 13.77 77.68 22.18
CA VAL A 20 13.17 76.34 22.15
C VAL A 20 12.46 76.10 20.82
N ARG A 21 11.65 77.06 20.35
CA ARG A 21 10.96 76.97 19.07
C ARG A 21 11.92 76.79 17.90
N THR A 22 13.02 77.57 17.83
CA THR A 22 14.00 77.44 16.75
C THR A 22 14.76 76.12 16.79
N ILE A 23 15.10 75.60 17.98
CA ILE A 23 15.76 74.30 18.13
C ILE A 23 14.84 73.15 17.69
N VAL A 24 13.56 73.19 18.09
CA VAL A 24 12.57 72.19 17.69
C VAL A 24 12.33 72.22 16.18
N ILE A 25 12.23 73.40 15.58
CA ILE A 25 12.07 73.55 14.12
C ILE A 25 13.31 73.05 13.39
N ALA A 26 14.51 73.41 13.83
CA ALA A 26 15.76 72.95 13.22
C ALA A 26 15.89 71.42 13.31
N GLY A 27 15.61 70.83 14.47
CA GLY A 27 15.61 69.39 14.67
C GLY A 27 14.60 68.67 13.77
N ALA A 28 13.38 69.19 13.66
CA ALA A 28 12.34 68.62 12.79
C ALA A 28 12.75 68.68 11.30
N VAL A 29 13.36 69.78 10.85
CA VAL A 29 13.85 69.92 9.46
C VAL A 29 15.00 68.95 9.17
N THR A 30 15.95 68.78 10.10
CA THR A 30 17.06 67.83 9.92
C THR A 30 16.57 66.39 9.87
N VAL A 31 15.65 66.00 10.75
CA VAL A 31 15.03 64.66 10.73
C VAL A 31 14.22 64.44 9.46
N GLY A 32 13.50 65.45 8.99
CA GLY A 32 12.77 65.41 7.72
C GLY A 32 13.70 65.18 6.52
N LEU A 33 14.83 65.88 6.45
CA LEU A 33 15.83 65.70 5.39
C LEU A 33 16.50 64.32 5.46
N ALA A 34 16.79 63.82 6.66
CA ALA A 34 17.34 62.48 6.84
C ALA A 34 16.36 61.39 6.36
N ALA A 35 15.08 61.53 6.68
CA ALA A 35 14.03 60.61 6.24
C ALA A 35 13.91 60.59 4.70
N ILE A 36 13.93 61.77 4.06
CA ILE A 36 13.93 61.86 2.59
C ILE A 36 15.16 61.16 2.01
N GLY A 37 16.34 61.36 2.59
CA GLY A 37 17.57 60.69 2.15
C GLY A 37 17.47 59.16 2.20
N VAL A 38 16.92 58.61 3.28
CA VAL A 38 16.68 57.16 3.40
C VAL A 38 15.71 56.66 2.35
N VAL A 39 14.61 57.39 2.09
CA VAL A 39 13.63 57.02 1.06
C VAL A 39 14.26 57.01 -0.33
N VAL A 40 15.11 57.99 -0.65
CA VAL A 40 15.82 58.05 -1.93
C VAL A 40 16.79 56.88 -2.09
N LEU A 41 17.55 56.52 -1.04
CA LEU A 41 18.44 55.36 -1.08
C LEU A 41 17.68 54.04 -1.30
N LEU A 42 16.54 53.87 -0.62
CA LEU A 42 15.66 52.71 -0.82
C LEU A 42 15.09 52.67 -2.24
N ALA A 43 14.68 53.82 -2.79
CA ALA A 43 14.21 53.91 -4.17
C ALA A 43 15.31 53.51 -5.18
N VAL A 44 16.54 54.00 -5.00
CA VAL A 44 17.67 53.62 -5.86
C VAL A 44 17.97 52.12 -5.77
N TYR A 45 17.90 51.53 -4.58
CA TYR A 45 18.13 50.11 -4.40
C TYR A 45 17.03 49.24 -5.05
N LEU A 46 15.75 49.57 -4.82
CA LEU A 46 14.62 48.83 -5.37
C LEU A 46 14.54 48.98 -6.90
N PHE A 47 14.69 50.18 -7.45
CA PHE A 47 14.56 50.37 -8.90
C PHE A 47 15.83 50.03 -9.67
N GLY A 48 17.01 50.27 -9.10
CA GLY A 48 18.29 50.01 -9.76
C GLY A 48 18.76 48.57 -9.56
N VAL A 49 19.02 48.19 -8.31
CA VAL A 49 19.70 46.92 -8.00
C VAL A 49 18.76 45.72 -8.16
N GLN A 50 17.53 45.83 -7.66
CA GLN A 50 16.58 44.70 -7.69
C GLN A 50 16.15 44.38 -9.12
N THR A 51 15.88 45.38 -9.96
CA THR A 51 15.52 45.19 -11.37
C THR A 51 16.63 44.47 -12.14
N VAL A 52 17.90 44.86 -11.93
CA VAL A 52 19.04 44.19 -12.58
C VAL A 52 19.17 42.75 -12.12
N ARG A 53 19.06 42.48 -10.82
CA ARG A 53 19.11 41.11 -10.29
C ARG A 53 17.97 40.24 -10.80
N GLN A 54 16.76 40.79 -10.86
CA GLN A 54 15.59 40.11 -11.38
C GLN A 54 15.77 39.77 -12.86
N ASN A 55 16.24 40.73 -13.67
CA ASN A 55 16.50 40.48 -15.09
C ASN A 55 17.59 39.42 -15.32
N ILE A 56 18.63 39.37 -14.49
CA ILE A 56 19.67 38.33 -14.57
C ILE A 56 19.10 36.96 -14.16
N ALA A 57 18.28 36.92 -13.11
CA ALA A 57 17.63 35.69 -12.68
C ALA A 57 16.66 35.18 -13.74
N ASP A 58 15.82 36.04 -14.30
CA ASP A 58 14.88 35.73 -15.38
C ASP A 58 15.63 35.29 -16.65
N ALA A 59 16.72 35.95 -17.00
CA ALA A 59 17.58 35.54 -18.11
C ALA A 59 18.21 34.16 -17.86
N SER A 60 18.67 33.89 -16.64
CA SER A 60 19.24 32.59 -16.26
C SER A 60 18.19 31.48 -16.26
N ILE A 61 16.95 31.77 -15.84
CA ILE A 61 15.82 30.84 -15.89
C ILE A 61 15.44 30.56 -17.34
N LYS A 62 15.39 31.60 -18.19
CA LYS A 62 15.09 31.46 -19.61
C LYS A 62 16.16 30.65 -20.33
N ASP A 63 17.43 30.93 -20.08
CA ASP A 63 18.56 30.20 -20.67
C ASP A 63 18.57 28.74 -20.23
N LYS A 64 18.47 28.46 -18.93
CA LYS A 64 18.36 27.07 -18.43
C LYS A 64 17.10 26.36 -18.91
N GLY A 65 15.98 27.06 -19.01
CA GLY A 65 14.73 26.53 -19.56
C GLY A 65 14.87 26.18 -21.04
N GLN A 66 15.60 26.99 -21.80
CA GLN A 66 15.88 26.75 -23.22
C GLN A 66 16.88 25.62 -23.42
N GLN A 67 17.92 25.51 -22.58
CA GLN A 67 18.83 24.35 -22.56
C GLN A 67 18.10 23.04 -22.25
N LEU A 68 17.09 23.07 -21.36
CA LEU A 68 16.24 21.90 -21.08
C LEU A 68 15.28 21.59 -22.23
N ALA A 69 14.72 22.60 -22.88
CA ALA A 69 13.84 22.43 -24.04
C ALA A 69 14.59 21.97 -25.31
N ASP A 70 15.87 22.34 -25.45
CA ASP A 70 16.76 21.93 -26.54
C ASP A 70 17.23 20.47 -26.39
N VAL A 71 17.03 19.86 -25.21
CA VAL A 71 17.13 18.40 -25.08
C VAL A 71 15.97 17.80 -25.88
N LYS A 72 16.29 17.42 -27.12
CA LYS A 72 15.37 16.77 -28.04
C LYS A 72 14.62 15.65 -27.32
N ASP A 73 13.30 15.70 -27.39
CA ASP A 73 12.37 14.72 -26.84
C ASP A 73 12.35 14.62 -25.30
N LEU A 74 12.81 15.63 -24.54
CA LEU A 74 12.76 15.61 -23.07
C LEU A 74 11.33 15.44 -22.52
N GLY A 75 10.35 16.11 -23.13
CA GLY A 75 8.94 15.96 -22.77
C GLY A 75 8.40 14.55 -23.05
N ASP A 76 8.81 13.97 -24.17
CA ASP A 76 8.45 12.61 -24.55
C ASP A 76 9.15 11.60 -23.63
N MET A 77 10.41 11.85 -23.23
CA MET A 77 11.14 11.02 -22.28
C MET A 77 10.47 11.01 -20.91
N ILE A 78 10.02 12.16 -20.39
CA ILE A 78 9.28 12.23 -19.12
C ILE A 78 7.94 11.49 -19.25
N THR A 79 7.26 11.63 -20.39
CA THR A 79 6.00 10.93 -20.65
C THR A 79 6.21 9.41 -20.74
N ILE A 80 7.25 8.96 -21.46
CA ILE A 80 7.65 7.55 -21.54
C ILE A 80 8.07 7.03 -20.17
N GLN A 81 8.79 7.80 -19.36
CA GLN A 81 9.15 7.40 -17.99
C GLN A 81 7.90 7.22 -17.13
N ASN A 82 6.94 8.13 -17.21
CA ASN A 82 5.68 8.02 -16.48
C ASN A 82 4.85 6.82 -16.96
N GLN A 83 4.77 6.62 -18.27
CA GLN A 83 4.08 5.48 -18.88
C GLN A 83 4.76 4.14 -18.54
N LEU A 84 6.09 4.07 -18.59
CA LEU A 84 6.87 2.88 -18.26
C LEU A 84 6.80 2.56 -16.76
N SER A 85 6.81 3.58 -15.90
CA SER A 85 6.58 3.42 -14.46
C SER A 85 5.18 2.84 -14.20
N THR A 86 4.16 3.38 -14.88
CA THR A 86 2.78 2.88 -14.79
C THR A 86 2.66 1.46 -15.31
N LEU A 87 3.28 1.15 -16.46
CA LEU A 87 3.30 -0.20 -17.03
C LEU A 87 4.01 -1.20 -16.10
N THR A 88 5.11 -0.78 -15.47
CA THR A 88 5.84 -1.61 -14.51
C THR A 88 5.00 -1.90 -13.27
N LYS A 89 4.25 -0.91 -12.77
CA LYS A 89 3.29 -1.10 -11.66
C LYS A 89 2.18 -2.10 -12.06
N LEU A 90 1.51 -1.88 -13.18
CA LEU A 90 0.48 -2.78 -13.71
C LEU A 90 1.00 -4.20 -13.93
N HIS A 91 2.23 -4.35 -14.44
CA HIS A 91 2.87 -5.65 -14.65
C HIS A 91 3.20 -6.38 -13.35
N ASN A 92 3.56 -5.63 -12.30
CA ASN A 92 3.80 -6.20 -10.98
C ASN A 92 2.51 -6.56 -10.25
N GLU A 93 1.43 -5.81 -10.49
CA GLU A 93 0.08 -6.03 -9.93
C GLU A 93 -0.72 -7.09 -10.71
N LYS A 94 -0.24 -7.53 -11.88
CA LYS A 94 -0.93 -8.52 -12.69
C LYS A 94 -1.04 -9.87 -11.97
N ASN A 95 -2.25 -10.40 -11.90
CA ASN A 95 -2.55 -11.73 -11.37
C ASN A 95 -2.10 -12.85 -12.32
N ILE A 96 -1.68 -14.00 -11.75
CA ILE A 96 -1.32 -15.22 -12.47
C ILE A 96 -2.49 -16.21 -12.39
N ASP A 97 -3.51 -15.97 -13.22
CA ASP A 97 -4.76 -16.75 -13.20
C ASP A 97 -4.56 -18.24 -13.52
N SER A 98 -3.48 -18.59 -14.25
CA SER A 98 -3.16 -19.99 -14.59
C SER A 98 -3.02 -20.90 -13.37
N ARG A 99 -2.70 -20.35 -12.19
CA ARG A 99 -2.62 -21.11 -10.92
C ARG A 99 -3.96 -21.73 -10.52
N LEU A 100 -5.07 -21.23 -11.06
CA LEU A 100 -6.38 -21.84 -10.85
C LEU A 100 -6.40 -23.30 -11.32
N PHE A 101 -5.76 -23.63 -12.44
CA PHE A 101 -5.74 -25.00 -12.93
C PHE A 101 -5.00 -25.95 -11.98
N ASP A 102 -3.86 -25.50 -11.44
CA ASP A 102 -3.11 -26.24 -10.44
C ASP A 102 -3.95 -26.44 -9.17
N LEU A 103 -4.72 -25.43 -8.78
CA LEU A 103 -5.65 -25.53 -7.64
C LEU A 103 -6.75 -26.54 -7.89
N LEU A 104 -7.39 -26.51 -9.05
CA LEU A 104 -8.47 -27.45 -9.40
C LEU A 104 -7.99 -28.91 -9.36
N ILE A 105 -6.75 -29.15 -9.80
CA ILE A 105 -6.11 -30.47 -9.70
C ILE A 105 -5.83 -30.82 -8.23
N ALA A 106 -5.30 -29.86 -7.47
CA ALA A 106 -4.92 -30.07 -6.07
C ALA A 106 -6.13 -30.29 -5.14
N ILE A 107 -7.24 -29.60 -5.35
CA ILE A 107 -8.41 -29.74 -4.47
C ILE A 107 -9.27 -30.95 -4.81
N ASN A 108 -9.15 -31.51 -6.03
CA ASN A 108 -9.94 -32.66 -6.43
C ASN A 108 -9.47 -33.92 -5.68
N PRO A 109 -10.30 -34.48 -4.78
CA PRO A 109 -9.91 -35.69 -4.07
C PRO A 109 -9.77 -36.89 -5.02
N ALA A 110 -8.91 -37.84 -4.63
CA ALA A 110 -8.76 -39.09 -5.38
C ALA A 110 -10.06 -39.91 -5.38
N ALA A 111 -10.18 -40.81 -6.36
CA ALA A 111 -11.25 -41.81 -6.39
C ALA A 111 -11.32 -42.57 -5.04
N PRO A 112 -12.52 -42.88 -4.52
CA PRO A 112 -13.83 -42.78 -5.19
C PRO A 112 -14.57 -41.44 -5.01
N ASN A 113 -13.97 -40.46 -4.34
CA ASN A 113 -14.65 -39.21 -3.98
C ASN A 113 -14.40 -38.07 -4.99
N ASN A 114 -13.81 -38.37 -6.15
CA ASN A 114 -13.49 -37.38 -7.16
C ASN A 114 -14.73 -36.67 -7.66
N VAL A 115 -14.55 -35.39 -8.00
CA VAL A 115 -15.63 -34.54 -8.52
C VAL A 115 -15.32 -34.11 -9.95
N VAL A 116 -16.37 -33.83 -10.70
CA VAL A 116 -16.28 -33.22 -12.05
C VAL A 116 -16.74 -31.78 -11.93
N PHE A 117 -15.85 -30.84 -12.27
CA PHE A 117 -16.19 -29.41 -12.29
C PHE A 117 -16.88 -29.07 -13.61
N SER A 118 -18.08 -28.49 -13.53
CA SER A 118 -18.83 -28.02 -14.70
C SER A 118 -18.46 -26.58 -15.05
N GLN A 119 -18.30 -25.73 -14.02
CA GLN A 119 -17.92 -24.34 -14.23
C GLN A 119 -17.10 -23.82 -13.06
N THR A 120 -16.10 -22.99 -13.37
CA THR A 120 -15.31 -22.25 -12.37
C THR A 120 -15.33 -20.78 -12.75
N ARG A 121 -15.66 -19.91 -11.79
CA ARG A 121 -15.62 -18.45 -11.96
C ARG A 121 -14.73 -17.84 -10.89
N ILE A 122 -13.89 -16.89 -11.29
CA ILE A 122 -13.09 -16.07 -10.40
C ILE A 122 -13.64 -14.64 -10.48
N ASP A 123 -13.85 -14.02 -9.33
CA ASP A 123 -14.05 -12.58 -9.23
C ASP A 123 -12.89 -11.96 -8.46
N ALA A 124 -12.05 -11.20 -9.18
CA ALA A 124 -10.87 -10.55 -8.62
C ALA A 124 -11.21 -9.38 -7.68
N ASN A 125 -12.41 -8.79 -7.80
CA ASN A 125 -12.82 -7.67 -6.96
C ASN A 125 -13.22 -8.15 -5.57
N THR A 126 -14.03 -9.22 -5.52
CA THR A 126 -14.51 -9.82 -4.26
C THR A 126 -13.57 -10.91 -3.73
N LYS A 127 -12.56 -11.28 -4.52
CA LYS A 127 -11.60 -12.36 -4.22
C LYS A 127 -12.29 -13.69 -4.01
N THR A 128 -13.34 -13.95 -4.78
CA THR A 128 -14.14 -15.17 -4.65
C THR A 128 -13.87 -16.13 -5.80
N ILE A 129 -13.79 -17.41 -5.47
CA ILE A 129 -13.84 -18.51 -6.44
C ILE A 129 -15.17 -19.23 -6.24
N ARG A 130 -15.94 -19.33 -7.32
CA ARG A 130 -17.15 -20.15 -7.40
C ARG A 130 -16.86 -21.40 -8.23
N LEU A 131 -17.06 -22.56 -7.62
CA LEU A 131 -16.94 -23.88 -8.22
C LEU A 131 -18.33 -24.50 -8.32
N ASP A 132 -18.79 -24.74 -9.55
CA ASP A 132 -19.98 -25.51 -9.83
C ASP A 132 -19.53 -26.91 -10.27
N GLY A 133 -19.97 -27.94 -9.56
CA GLY A 133 -19.48 -29.30 -9.77
C GLY A 133 -20.54 -30.37 -9.50
N GLN A 134 -20.21 -31.58 -9.95
CA GLN A 134 -21.01 -32.78 -9.76
C GLN A 134 -20.16 -33.90 -9.16
N ALA A 135 -20.73 -34.62 -8.21
CA ALA A 135 -20.10 -35.72 -7.49
C ALA A 135 -20.93 -37.00 -7.65
N GLU A 136 -20.29 -38.06 -8.13
CA GLU A 136 -20.92 -39.37 -8.26
C GLU A 136 -21.17 -40.01 -6.89
N ALA A 137 -20.19 -39.96 -5.99
CA ALA A 137 -20.30 -40.50 -4.64
C ALA A 137 -21.25 -39.68 -3.73
N GLY A 138 -21.90 -38.63 -4.26
CA GLY A 138 -22.91 -37.85 -3.56
C GLY A 138 -22.35 -36.90 -2.49
N TYR A 139 -23.09 -36.75 -1.38
CA TYR A 139 -22.71 -35.86 -0.27
C TYR A 139 -21.33 -36.13 0.33
N PRO A 140 -20.89 -37.39 0.52
CA PRO A 140 -19.54 -37.69 0.99
C PRO A 140 -18.44 -37.02 0.17
N ALA A 141 -18.53 -37.05 -1.16
CA ALA A 141 -17.54 -36.43 -2.04
C ALA A 141 -17.56 -34.90 -1.95
N ALA A 142 -18.74 -34.28 -1.88
CA ALA A 142 -18.86 -32.84 -1.68
C ALA A 142 -18.27 -32.39 -0.33
N GLU A 143 -18.50 -33.17 0.74
CA GLU A 143 -17.96 -32.87 2.05
C GLU A 143 -16.43 -33.06 2.12
N VAL A 144 -15.91 -34.11 1.45
CA VAL A 144 -14.47 -34.32 1.32
C VAL A 144 -13.84 -33.17 0.55
N LEU A 145 -14.40 -32.76 -0.58
CA LEU A 145 -13.92 -31.61 -1.35
C LEU A 145 -13.89 -30.33 -0.51
N LYS A 146 -14.97 -30.03 0.22
CA LYS A 146 -15.04 -28.88 1.12
C LYS A 146 -13.90 -28.88 2.14
N LYS A 147 -13.65 -30.04 2.77
CA LYS A 147 -12.55 -30.23 3.73
C LYS A 147 -11.17 -30.13 3.07
N THR A 148 -11.02 -30.64 1.84
CA THR A 148 -9.78 -30.50 1.08
C THR A 148 -9.48 -29.03 0.81
N ILE A 149 -10.47 -28.24 0.38
CA ILE A 149 -10.30 -26.80 0.16
C ILE A 149 -9.89 -26.08 1.45
N LEU A 150 -10.58 -26.34 2.57
CA LEU A 150 -10.25 -25.76 3.88
C LEU A 150 -8.86 -26.17 4.40
N GLY A 151 -8.45 -27.41 4.12
CA GLY A 151 -7.14 -27.93 4.53
C GLY A 151 -6.00 -27.54 3.60
N THR A 152 -6.30 -26.98 2.42
CA THR A 152 -5.30 -26.61 1.42
C THR A 152 -4.54 -25.37 1.88
N LYS A 153 -3.21 -25.46 1.82
CA LYS A 153 -2.32 -24.35 2.16
C LYS A 153 -1.51 -23.94 0.93
N LEU A 154 -1.19 -22.66 0.86
CA LEU A 154 -0.30 -22.07 -0.13
C LEU A 154 1.07 -21.86 0.50
N SER A 155 2.09 -22.51 -0.02
CA SER A 155 3.49 -22.18 0.27
C SER A 155 4.04 -21.33 -0.86
N TYR A 156 4.58 -20.16 -0.55
CA TYR A 156 5.22 -19.31 -1.54
C TYR A 156 6.54 -18.76 -1.00
N ARG A 157 7.41 -18.36 -1.91
CA ARG A 157 8.69 -17.74 -1.58
C ARG A 157 8.56 -16.24 -1.66
N ASP A 158 8.87 -15.58 -0.55
CA ASP A 158 8.95 -14.12 -0.44
C ASP A 158 10.43 -13.76 -0.22
N GLY A 159 11.14 -13.54 -1.33
CA GLY A 159 12.59 -13.35 -1.33
C GLY A 159 13.35 -14.63 -0.92
N THR A 160 13.91 -14.66 0.29
CA THR A 160 14.72 -15.79 0.79
C THR A 160 13.91 -16.78 1.62
N ASP A 161 12.78 -16.33 2.19
CA ASP A 161 12.00 -17.12 3.14
C ASP A 161 10.78 -17.77 2.48
N SER A 162 10.44 -18.98 2.94
CA SER A 162 9.20 -19.67 2.57
C SER A 162 8.11 -19.35 3.59
N LYS A 163 6.96 -18.88 3.10
CA LYS A 163 5.78 -18.60 3.91
C LYS A 163 4.66 -19.54 3.51
N THR A 164 3.92 -20.03 4.52
CA THR A 164 2.76 -20.89 4.33
C THR A 164 1.52 -20.20 4.86
N VAL A 165 0.51 -20.04 4.02
CA VAL A 165 -0.77 -19.38 4.34
C VAL A 165 -1.92 -20.30 3.95
N ALA A 166 -3.03 -20.28 4.69
CA ALA A 166 -4.21 -21.04 4.30
C ALA A 166 -4.79 -20.50 2.97
N LEU A 167 -5.33 -21.39 2.14
CA LEU A 167 -5.98 -20.98 0.89
C LEU A 167 -7.21 -20.11 1.17
N THR A 168 -8.00 -20.51 2.17
CA THR A 168 -9.25 -19.85 2.57
C THR A 168 -9.57 -20.18 4.02
N ASP A 169 -10.28 -19.28 4.70
CA ASP A 169 -10.77 -19.49 6.06
C ASP A 169 -12.12 -20.22 6.09
N ALA A 170 -12.93 -20.06 5.04
CA ALA A 170 -14.29 -20.59 5.00
C ALA A 170 -14.74 -20.95 3.58
N VAL A 171 -15.48 -22.06 3.49
CA VAL A 171 -16.12 -22.53 2.26
C VAL A 171 -17.61 -22.61 2.48
N THR A 172 -18.36 -21.88 1.68
CA THR A 172 -19.83 -21.93 1.65
C THR A 172 -20.28 -22.90 0.57
N THR A 173 -21.23 -23.77 0.90
CA THR A 173 -21.80 -24.71 -0.07
C THR A 173 -23.29 -24.37 -0.27
N THR A 174 -23.69 -24.20 -1.52
CA THR A 174 -25.06 -23.87 -1.93
C THR A 174 -25.53 -24.85 -3.01
N GLU A 175 -26.83 -24.86 -3.28
CA GLU A 175 -27.42 -25.62 -4.41
C GLU A 175 -27.14 -27.13 -4.39
N LEU A 176 -27.09 -27.77 -3.21
CA LEU A 176 -26.92 -29.21 -3.11
C LEU A 176 -28.20 -29.94 -3.53
N ASN A 177 -28.19 -30.55 -4.71
CA ASN A 177 -29.32 -31.32 -5.21
C ASN A 177 -28.86 -32.57 -5.97
N TYR A 178 -29.69 -33.61 -5.92
CA TYR A 178 -29.47 -34.79 -6.76
C TYR A 178 -30.07 -34.53 -8.14
N GLY A 179 -29.32 -34.91 -9.17
CA GLY A 179 -29.78 -34.92 -10.55
C GLY A 179 -29.17 -36.09 -11.32
N GLU A 180 -29.42 -36.10 -12.61
CA GLU A 180 -28.78 -37.03 -13.55
C GLU A 180 -27.74 -36.28 -14.37
N ASP A 181 -26.59 -36.92 -14.63
CA ASP A 181 -25.61 -36.42 -15.58
C ASP A 181 -26.03 -36.71 -17.03
N SER A 182 -25.22 -36.31 -18.00
CA SER A 182 -25.47 -36.56 -19.43
C SER A 182 -25.52 -38.05 -19.81
N THR A 183 -25.12 -38.95 -18.90
CA THR A 183 -25.12 -40.41 -19.09
C THR A 183 -26.30 -41.08 -18.36
N GLY A 184 -27.17 -40.30 -17.70
CA GLY A 184 -28.29 -40.82 -16.91
C GLY A 184 -27.89 -41.33 -15.52
N LYS A 185 -26.65 -41.05 -15.08
CA LYS A 185 -26.15 -41.48 -13.79
C LYS A 185 -26.55 -40.48 -12.71
N ARG A 186 -27.03 -40.98 -11.58
CA ARG A 186 -27.39 -40.14 -10.42
C ARG A 186 -26.13 -39.52 -9.83
N VAL A 187 -26.07 -38.19 -9.84
CA VAL A 187 -24.96 -37.39 -9.31
C VAL A 187 -25.51 -36.30 -8.38
N LEU A 188 -24.72 -35.90 -7.38
CA LEU A 188 -25.02 -34.71 -6.58
C LEU A 188 -24.39 -33.50 -7.26
N ARG A 189 -25.20 -32.51 -7.63
CA ARG A 189 -24.73 -31.21 -8.08
C ARG A 189 -24.61 -30.28 -6.88
N PHE A 190 -23.58 -29.45 -6.89
CA PHE A 190 -23.31 -28.50 -5.82
C PHE A 190 -22.59 -27.28 -6.36
N THR A 191 -22.73 -26.18 -5.62
CA THR A 191 -21.92 -24.99 -5.78
C THR A 191 -21.12 -24.77 -4.50
N MET A 192 -19.82 -24.52 -4.64
CA MET A 192 -18.96 -24.06 -3.55
C MET A 192 -18.42 -22.69 -3.85
N VAL A 193 -18.46 -21.81 -2.85
CA VAL A 193 -17.90 -20.46 -2.91
C VAL A 193 -16.96 -20.26 -1.75
N PHE A 194 -15.76 -19.77 -2.01
CA PHE A 194 -14.79 -19.42 -0.98
C PHE A 194 -14.00 -18.18 -1.39
N ILE A 195 -13.50 -17.47 -0.37
CA ILE A 195 -12.65 -16.30 -0.55
C ILE A 195 -11.21 -16.78 -0.54
N TYR A 196 -10.44 -16.50 -1.60
CA TYR A 196 -9.05 -16.91 -1.69
C TYR A 196 -8.11 -15.84 -1.12
N SER A 197 -6.95 -16.27 -0.63
CA SER A 197 -5.88 -15.37 -0.16
C SER A 197 -5.25 -14.59 -1.32
N ASP A 198 -4.99 -13.28 -1.14
CA ASP A 198 -4.39 -12.41 -2.16
C ASP A 198 -3.09 -12.95 -2.76
N GLN A 199 -2.31 -13.63 -1.93
CA GLN A 199 -1.02 -14.19 -2.33
C GLN A 199 -1.16 -15.33 -3.35
N PHE A 200 -2.35 -15.91 -3.49
CA PHE A 200 -2.61 -17.01 -4.41
C PHE A 200 -2.38 -16.61 -5.87
N PHE A 201 -3.01 -15.52 -6.32
CA PHE A 201 -2.84 -15.03 -7.69
C PHE A 201 -1.76 -13.97 -7.83
N ALA A 202 -1.24 -13.41 -6.72
CA ALA A 202 -0.21 -12.39 -6.77
C ALA A 202 1.08 -12.89 -7.45
N ARG A 203 1.59 -12.10 -8.39
CA ARG A 203 2.84 -12.36 -9.09
C ARG A 203 4.07 -12.26 -8.19
N SER A 204 3.97 -11.48 -7.10
CA SER A 204 5.00 -11.37 -6.07
C SER A 204 5.26 -12.70 -5.34
N SER A 205 4.26 -13.58 -5.25
CA SER A 205 4.39 -14.90 -4.64
C SER A 205 5.13 -15.84 -5.58
N GLY A 206 6.46 -15.82 -5.53
CA GLY A 206 7.32 -16.66 -6.38
C GLY A 206 7.18 -18.15 -6.02
N ASN A 207 7.18 -19.02 -7.03
CA ASN A 207 7.11 -20.49 -6.88
C ASN A 207 6.03 -20.97 -5.90
N ALA A 208 4.83 -20.38 -6.01
CA ALA A 208 3.70 -20.77 -5.19
C ALA A 208 3.35 -22.25 -5.43
N MET A 209 3.38 -23.05 -4.36
CA MET A 209 3.06 -24.46 -4.35
C MET A 209 1.80 -24.68 -3.50
N ILE A 210 0.89 -25.50 -4.02
CA ILE A 210 -0.35 -25.86 -3.34
C ILE A 210 -0.10 -27.13 -2.55
N ILE A 211 -0.22 -27.03 -1.23
CA ILE A 211 -0.04 -28.14 -0.30
C ILE A 211 -1.44 -28.68 0.03
N GLN A 212 -1.70 -29.91 -0.41
CA GLN A 212 -2.90 -30.65 -0.05
C GLN A 212 -2.87 -31.05 1.43
N PRO A 213 -4.02 -31.14 2.10
CA PRO A 213 -4.07 -31.69 3.45
C PRO A 213 -3.71 -33.18 3.44
N ASP A 214 -2.93 -33.61 4.43
CA ASP A 214 -2.63 -35.02 4.64
C ASP A 214 -3.91 -35.84 4.88
N LYS A 215 -3.90 -37.10 4.43
CA LYS A 215 -5.00 -38.03 4.72
C LYS A 215 -5.08 -38.25 6.22
N GLN A 216 -6.09 -37.70 6.88
CA GLN A 216 -6.32 -37.88 8.30
C GLN A 216 -7.49 -38.83 8.55
N ASN A 217 -7.31 -39.76 9.50
CA ASN A 217 -8.38 -40.63 9.94
C ASN A 217 -9.40 -39.82 10.76
N ALA A 218 -10.61 -39.69 10.23
CA ALA A 218 -11.63 -38.81 10.78
C ALA A 218 -12.59 -39.50 11.75
N THR A 219 -12.39 -40.78 12.08
CA THR A 219 -13.28 -41.50 13.02
C THR A 219 -13.20 -40.86 14.40
N ASP A 220 -14.36 -40.74 15.08
CA ASP A 220 -14.45 -40.19 16.44
C ASP A 220 -13.56 -40.98 17.41
N SER A 221 -13.43 -42.29 17.20
CA SER A 221 -12.51 -43.15 17.95
C SER A 221 -11.04 -42.77 17.78
N PHE A 222 -10.60 -42.35 16.59
CA PHE A 222 -9.22 -41.93 16.35
C PHE A 222 -8.94 -40.54 16.92
N LYS A 223 -9.91 -39.63 16.83
CA LYS A 223 -9.74 -38.25 17.35
C LYS A 223 -9.79 -38.13 18.87
N ARG A 224 -10.46 -39.08 19.54
CA ARG A 224 -10.77 -39.01 20.98
C ARG A 224 -9.83 -39.85 21.84
N VAL A 225 -9.10 -40.79 21.24
CA VAL A 225 -8.16 -41.63 21.96
C VAL A 225 -6.73 -41.10 21.74
N PRO A 226 -5.96 -40.83 22.81
CA PRO A 226 -4.58 -40.37 22.67
C PRO A 226 -3.72 -41.38 21.92
N ASP A 227 -2.94 -40.90 20.94
CA ASP A 227 -2.02 -41.72 20.14
C ASP A 227 -1.02 -42.52 21.00
N SER A 228 -0.72 -42.04 22.21
CA SER A 228 0.15 -42.70 23.18
C SER A 228 -0.35 -44.07 23.66
N LEU A 229 -1.64 -44.40 23.46
CA LEU A 229 -2.20 -45.69 23.85
C LEU A 229 -2.00 -46.79 22.79
N PHE A 230 -1.64 -46.42 21.57
CA PHE A 230 -1.49 -47.34 20.44
C PHE A 230 -0.14 -47.20 19.71
N GLY A 231 0.74 -46.32 20.19
CA GLY A 231 2.12 -46.23 19.72
C GLY A 231 2.98 -47.44 20.12
N ASP A 232 4.17 -47.55 19.52
CA ASP A 232 5.11 -48.66 19.73
C ASP A 232 5.31 -48.96 21.21
N ARG A 233 5.24 -50.25 21.57
CA ARG A 233 5.48 -50.73 22.94
C ARG A 233 6.84 -50.20 23.41
N ALA A 234 6.86 -49.64 24.62
CA ALA A 234 8.10 -49.22 25.27
C ALA A 234 9.14 -50.33 25.15
N ARG A 235 10.37 -49.98 24.75
CA ARG A 235 11.49 -50.93 24.73
C ARG A 235 11.62 -51.50 26.14
N ASN A 236 11.47 -52.81 26.27
CA ASN A 236 11.78 -53.51 27.51
C ASN A 236 13.22 -53.17 27.88
N GLU A 237 13.42 -52.56 29.05
CA GLU A 237 14.74 -52.42 29.63
C GLU A 237 15.29 -53.83 29.84
N SER A 238 16.41 -54.13 29.18
CA SER A 238 17.11 -55.39 29.32
C SER A 238 17.35 -55.64 30.80
N GLY A 239 16.81 -56.75 31.30
CA GLY A 239 16.89 -57.14 32.69
C GLY A 239 18.30 -56.99 33.25
N GLY A 240 18.39 -56.33 34.40
CA GLY A 240 19.61 -56.26 35.17
C GLY A 240 20.05 -57.67 35.55
N ASN A 241 21.21 -58.06 35.04
CA ASN A 241 22.02 -59.11 35.64
C ASN A 241 22.72 -58.48 36.84
N GLN A 242 22.23 -58.77 38.05
CA GLN A 242 22.96 -59.10 39.29
C GLN A 242 22.04 -59.06 40.50
#